data_AF-A0A6C0C7Y9-F1
#
_entry.id   AF-A0A6C0C7Y9-F1
#
_cell.length_a   1.000
_cell.length_b   1.000
_cell.length_c   1.000
_cell.angle_alpha   90.00
_cell.angle_beta   90.00
_cell.angle_gamma   90.00
#
_symmetry.space_group_name_H-M   'P 1'
#
loop_
_entity.id
_entity.type
_entity.pdbx_description
1 polymer ?
#
loop_
_entity_poly.entity_id
_entity_poly.type
_entity_poly.pdbx_seq_one_letter_code
_entity_poly.pdbx_strand_id
1 'polypeptide(L)'
;MDRSPRKQVYQEFYRREDYAETLKRLPEVVKKAEIQSLKVIEPTIYEQSEIMNLVREFVKSKKRKIYGGTAINELIKIKNPSETIYDEFTFGDIDFYSPEPKVDIVELCDFLYNKNKYKNINANEAQHEETYRVYVNWQLYCNITYVPKHIYTKIKSVEIDELLYVDPHFIWIDQLRIYNNPMLCSRLWEKTFKREFLLLKNYPLEEFENRFEIPKPSMEINGYHIKIKQEFLKGDPNVLINGYDAYNFYVRYGTDSGMECNLPFLELSSVNYVETVIKLFTYVRKMVINVDNVGISEYTPFFQFVGHTVMITYNNIPLVSVSDVSCTCVPTIDVSSGIKYAAYQYLLMSLLINKFRIFLTGDRVMYKNYGTAVSNLVKVKNNYLKQNKLNVINNSPFGEFRTSCVGTPVSPTRLYLARRSERKENGKRVEFTYTPDNFFKMPDEARQKFDPKRAKYNNTSGNVIVQPEKMRFYFDGEKLTERAQDAEEEQN
;
A
#
# COMPACT_ATOMS: atom_id res chain seq x y z
N MET A 1 17.09 61.23 -21.45
CA MET A 1 16.09 60.56 -20.58
C MET A 1 16.76 60.33 -19.24
N ASP A 2 16.49 61.21 -18.29
CA ASP A 2 16.98 61.07 -16.92
C ASP A 2 16.35 59.82 -16.29
N ARG A 3 17.18 58.89 -15.84
CA ARG A 3 16.79 57.62 -15.21
C ARG A 3 16.91 57.71 -13.68
N SER A 4 16.73 58.90 -13.10
CA SER A 4 16.68 59.05 -11.65
C SER A 4 15.44 58.34 -11.08
N PRO A 5 15.59 57.36 -10.15
CA PRO A 5 14.45 56.68 -9.58
C PRO A 5 13.59 57.66 -8.79
N ARG A 6 12.29 57.64 -9.05
CA ARG A 6 11.30 58.55 -8.46
C ARG A 6 11.30 58.42 -6.94
N LYS A 7 11.24 59.55 -6.22
CA LYS A 7 11.07 59.57 -4.76
C LYS A 7 9.71 58.94 -4.41
N GLN A 8 9.73 57.73 -3.87
CA GLN A 8 8.54 56.96 -3.52
C GLN A 8 8.13 57.21 -2.07
N VAL A 9 6.82 57.36 -1.86
CA VAL A 9 6.17 57.41 -0.54
C VAL A 9 5.26 56.19 -0.47
N TYR A 10 5.31 55.46 0.64
CA TYR A 10 4.56 54.22 0.85
C TYR A 10 3.56 54.38 1.98
N GLN A 11 2.49 53.58 1.91
CA GLN A 11 1.47 53.45 2.95
C GLN A 11 1.31 51.96 3.31
N GLU A 12 0.99 51.67 4.57
CA GLU A 12 0.72 50.29 5.00
C GLU A 12 -0.66 49.83 4.52
N PHE A 13 -0.74 48.62 3.95
CA PHE A 13 -2.00 48.03 3.51
C PHE A 13 -2.62 47.11 4.58
N TYR A 14 -1.79 46.31 5.27
CA TYR A 14 -2.18 45.48 6.41
C TYR A 14 -1.30 45.81 7.61
N ARG A 15 -1.91 45.91 8.78
CA ARG A 15 -1.22 46.04 10.07
C ARG A 15 -0.87 44.65 10.61
N ARG A 16 -0.01 44.59 11.63
CA ARG A 16 0.40 43.33 12.25
C ARG A 16 -0.77 42.57 12.88
N GLU A 17 -1.72 43.30 13.46
CA GLU A 17 -2.92 42.74 14.10
C GLU A 17 -3.87 42.14 13.07
N ASP A 18 -3.91 42.72 11.86
CA ASP A 18 -4.76 42.24 10.77
C ASP A 18 -4.33 40.83 10.31
N TYR A 19 -3.02 40.53 10.34
CA TYR A 19 -2.51 39.21 9.97
C TYR A 19 -3.00 38.10 10.91
N ALA A 20 -2.81 38.26 12.22
CA ALA A 20 -3.14 37.23 13.21
C ALA A 20 -4.65 36.97 13.27
N GLU A 21 -5.46 38.04 13.25
CA GLU A 21 -6.92 37.91 13.27
C GLU A 21 -7.45 37.29 11.97
N THR A 22 -6.85 37.62 10.83
CA THR A 22 -7.21 37.01 9.54
C THR A 22 -6.93 35.51 9.55
N LEU A 23 -5.73 35.07 9.95
CA LEU A 23 -5.40 33.63 9.96
C LEU A 23 -6.31 32.81 10.89
N LYS A 24 -6.79 33.41 11.99
CA LYS A 24 -7.73 32.76 12.91
C LYS A 24 -9.11 32.55 12.27
N ARG A 25 -9.62 33.52 11.52
CA ARG A 25 -10.98 33.48 10.94
C ARG A 25 -11.04 32.88 9.54
N LEU A 26 -9.93 32.91 8.80
CA LEU A 26 -9.87 32.52 7.39
C LEU A 26 -10.41 31.09 7.13
N PRO A 27 -10.13 30.06 7.96
CA PRO A 27 -10.67 28.72 7.72
C PRO A 27 -12.21 28.68 7.69
N GLU A 28 -12.89 29.42 8.55
CA GLU A 28 -14.35 29.49 8.55
C GLU A 28 -14.90 30.23 7.33
N VAL A 29 -14.22 31.30 6.91
CA VAL A 29 -14.57 32.07 5.71
C VAL A 29 -14.41 31.22 4.46
N VAL A 30 -13.30 30.48 4.34
CA VAL A 30 -13.04 29.53 3.25
C VAL A 30 -14.13 28.46 3.22
N LYS A 31 -14.44 27.83 4.36
CA LYS A 31 -15.51 26.82 4.43
C LYS A 31 -16.86 27.36 3.97
N LYS A 32 -17.24 28.59 4.39
CA LYS A 32 -18.48 29.23 3.94
C LYS A 32 -18.48 29.45 2.43
N ALA A 33 -17.36 29.89 1.85
CA ALA A 33 -17.23 30.08 0.41
C ALA A 33 -17.32 28.75 -0.36
N GLU A 34 -16.69 27.69 0.14
CA GLU A 34 -16.79 26.33 -0.43
C GLU A 34 -18.23 25.80 -0.42
N ILE A 35 -18.96 25.98 0.69
CA ILE A 35 -20.38 25.60 0.77
C ILE A 35 -21.24 26.36 -0.26
N GLN A 36 -20.98 27.66 -0.47
CA GLN A 36 -21.70 28.44 -1.47
C GLN A 36 -21.34 27.99 -2.89
N SER A 37 -20.05 27.74 -3.14
CA SER A 37 -19.55 27.21 -4.41
C SER A 37 -20.27 25.91 -4.80
N LEU A 38 -20.38 24.96 -3.88
CA LEU A 38 -21.08 23.69 -4.09
C LEU A 38 -22.56 23.85 -4.45
N LYS A 39 -23.21 24.94 -4.07
CA LYS A 39 -24.63 25.18 -4.38
C LYS A 39 -24.86 25.78 -5.77
N VAL A 40 -23.86 26.46 -6.33
CA VAL A 40 -24.03 27.28 -7.54
C VAL A 40 -23.15 26.86 -8.71
N ILE A 41 -22.03 26.17 -8.47
CA ILE A 41 -21.12 25.69 -9.51
C ILE A 41 -21.56 24.28 -9.95
N GLU A 42 -21.62 24.06 -11.26
CA GLU A 42 -21.93 22.75 -11.86
C GLU A 42 -20.70 21.81 -11.83
N PRO A 43 -20.85 20.52 -11.47
CA PRO A 43 -22.07 19.90 -10.94
C PRO A 43 -22.36 20.33 -9.49
N THR A 44 -23.60 20.70 -9.20
CA THR A 44 -23.99 21.18 -7.86
C THR A 44 -23.99 20.05 -6.83
N ILE A 45 -24.02 20.39 -5.55
CA ILE A 45 -24.14 19.44 -4.43
C ILE A 45 -25.31 18.47 -4.59
N TYR A 46 -26.42 18.91 -5.19
CA TYR A 46 -27.60 18.06 -5.41
C TYR A 46 -27.33 17.01 -6.48
N GLU A 47 -26.71 17.40 -7.60
CA GLU A 47 -26.29 16.48 -8.66
C GLU A 47 -25.22 15.52 -8.14
N GLN A 48 -24.23 16.05 -7.40
CA GLN A 48 -23.18 15.24 -6.81
C GLN A 48 -23.74 14.20 -5.85
N SER A 49 -24.64 14.60 -4.95
CA SER A 49 -25.27 13.69 -3.97
C SER A 49 -26.09 12.61 -4.67
N GLU A 50 -26.81 12.96 -5.74
CA GLU A 50 -27.61 11.99 -6.48
C GLU A 50 -26.73 10.95 -7.19
N ILE A 51 -25.66 11.38 -7.87
CA ILE A 51 -24.71 10.46 -8.53
C ILE A 51 -24.01 9.60 -7.48
N MET A 52 -23.62 10.16 -6.35
CA MET A 52 -23.02 9.39 -5.26
C MET A 52 -23.95 8.30 -4.73
N ASN A 53 -25.26 8.59 -4.62
CA ASN A 53 -26.26 7.59 -4.23
C ASN A 53 -26.39 6.47 -5.27
N LEU A 54 -26.40 6.80 -6.55
CA LEU A 54 -26.40 5.81 -7.64
C LEU A 54 -25.14 4.93 -7.61
N VAL A 55 -23.96 5.50 -7.34
CA VAL A 55 -22.73 4.72 -7.14
C VAL A 55 -22.87 3.78 -5.93
N ARG A 56 -23.44 4.25 -4.81
CA ARG A 56 -23.71 3.41 -3.64
C ARG A 56 -24.68 2.27 -3.95
N GLU A 57 -25.76 2.54 -4.70
CA GLU A 57 -26.70 1.51 -5.17
C GLU A 57 -26.00 0.43 -5.99
N PHE A 58 -25.15 0.83 -6.94
CA PHE A 58 -24.36 -0.09 -7.74
C PHE A 58 -23.43 -0.95 -6.86
N VAL A 59 -22.63 -0.31 -6.00
CA VAL A 59 -21.70 -0.99 -5.08
C VAL A 59 -22.43 -1.97 -4.17
N LYS A 60 -23.59 -1.59 -3.65
CA LYS A 60 -24.47 -2.44 -2.84
C LYS A 60 -24.96 -3.65 -3.63
N SER A 61 -25.46 -3.44 -4.85
CA SER A 61 -25.97 -4.52 -5.71
C SER A 61 -24.89 -5.54 -6.08
N LYS A 62 -23.65 -5.09 -6.29
CA LYS A 62 -22.50 -5.92 -6.63
C LYS A 62 -21.73 -6.43 -5.40
N LYS A 63 -22.15 -6.04 -4.19
CA LYS A 63 -21.48 -6.31 -2.91
C LYS A 63 -19.97 -6.00 -2.97
N ARG A 64 -19.61 -4.85 -3.55
CA ARG A 64 -18.21 -4.39 -3.61
C ARG A 64 -17.75 -3.83 -2.27
N LYS A 65 -16.42 -3.88 -2.03
CA LYS A 65 -15.82 -3.56 -0.72
C LYS A 65 -15.24 -2.15 -0.76
N ILE A 66 -15.88 -1.21 -0.08
CA ILE A 66 -15.48 0.20 0.01
C ILE A 66 -14.26 0.32 0.93
N TYR A 67 -13.24 1.07 0.50
CA TYR A 67 -12.05 1.38 1.29
C TYR A 67 -11.81 2.89 1.34
N GLY A 68 -10.63 3.32 1.80
CA GLY A 68 -10.20 4.70 1.73
C GLY A 68 -10.96 5.63 2.69
N GLY A 69 -11.04 6.91 2.31
CA GLY A 69 -11.63 7.94 3.17
C GLY A 69 -13.10 7.67 3.50
N THR A 70 -13.87 7.21 2.53
CA THR A 70 -15.30 6.90 2.74
C THR A 70 -15.49 5.76 3.74
N ALA A 71 -14.68 4.69 3.66
CA ALA A 71 -14.74 3.63 4.66
C ALA A 71 -14.35 4.10 6.06
N ILE A 72 -13.25 4.84 6.19
CA ILE A 72 -12.81 5.40 7.48
C ILE A 72 -13.93 6.25 8.11
N ASN A 73 -14.58 7.10 7.31
CA ASN A 73 -15.65 7.96 7.79
C ASN A 73 -16.83 7.15 8.34
N GLU A 74 -17.37 6.22 7.56
CA GLU A 74 -18.55 5.44 7.98
C GLU A 74 -18.23 4.52 9.16
N LEU A 75 -17.05 3.92 9.20
CA LEU A 75 -16.60 3.10 10.33
C LEU A 75 -16.49 3.91 11.62
N ILE A 76 -15.95 5.13 11.56
CA ILE A 76 -15.90 6.02 12.74
C ILE A 76 -17.31 6.46 13.11
N LYS A 77 -18.13 6.86 12.13
CA LYS A 77 -19.50 7.37 12.35
C LYS A 77 -20.36 6.40 13.14
N ILE A 78 -20.28 5.09 12.87
CA ILE A 78 -21.05 4.08 13.63
C ILE A 78 -20.55 3.88 15.06
N LYS A 79 -19.31 4.27 15.38
CA LYS A 79 -18.74 4.20 16.74
C LYS A 79 -18.94 5.50 17.50
N ASN A 80 -18.65 6.61 16.85
CA ASN A 80 -18.75 7.96 17.40
C ASN A 80 -19.05 8.98 16.28
N PRO A 81 -20.32 9.40 16.11
CA PRO A 81 -20.70 10.38 15.10
C PRO A 81 -20.06 11.75 15.25
N SER A 82 -19.56 12.12 16.44
CA SER A 82 -18.91 13.42 16.65
C SER A 82 -17.46 13.48 16.15
N GLU A 83 -16.91 12.34 15.73
CA GLU A 83 -15.53 12.19 15.25
C GLU A 83 -15.44 11.92 13.75
N THR A 84 -16.52 12.15 12.99
CA THR A 84 -16.51 11.97 11.54
C THR A 84 -15.46 12.84 10.87
N ILE A 85 -14.84 12.30 9.82
CA ILE A 85 -13.79 13.00 9.06
C ILE A 85 -14.35 13.85 7.93
N TYR A 86 -15.62 13.65 7.60
CA TYR A 86 -16.40 14.42 6.63
C TYR A 86 -17.62 15.03 7.32
N ASP A 87 -17.97 16.24 6.91
CA ASP A 87 -19.25 16.88 7.22
C ASP A 87 -20.25 16.72 6.06
N GLU A 88 -21.47 17.21 6.23
CA GLU A 88 -22.55 17.07 5.24
C GLU A 88 -22.29 17.79 3.91
N PHE A 89 -21.26 18.65 3.84
CA PHE A 89 -20.85 19.38 2.63
C PHE A 89 -19.55 18.87 2.03
N THR A 90 -18.86 17.94 2.72
CA THR A 90 -17.59 17.38 2.27
C THR A 90 -17.82 15.99 1.69
N PHE A 91 -17.90 15.91 0.36
CA PHE A 91 -18.00 14.62 -0.33
C PHE A 91 -16.60 14.10 -0.67
N GLY A 92 -16.28 12.92 -0.17
CA GLY A 92 -15.18 12.11 -0.72
C GLY A 92 -15.69 11.31 -1.93
N ASP A 93 -14.78 11.00 -2.84
CA ASP A 93 -15.00 9.93 -3.81
C ASP A 93 -15.21 8.58 -3.10
N ILE A 94 -15.96 7.67 -3.74
CA ILE A 94 -16.08 6.28 -3.27
C ILE A 94 -14.97 5.45 -3.91
N ASP A 95 -14.03 5.02 -3.08
CA ASP A 95 -13.04 4.02 -3.45
C ASP A 95 -13.57 2.61 -3.12
N PHE A 96 -13.58 1.68 -4.09
CA PHE A 96 -13.95 0.30 -3.81
C PHE A 96 -13.11 -0.74 -4.56
N TYR A 97 -12.91 -1.87 -3.89
CA TYR A 97 -12.23 -3.03 -4.47
C TYR A 97 -13.19 -3.88 -5.31
N SER A 98 -12.68 -4.38 -6.42
CA SER A 98 -13.38 -5.32 -7.30
C SER A 98 -12.42 -6.39 -7.86
N PRO A 99 -12.85 -7.65 -7.99
CA PRO A 99 -12.10 -8.65 -8.75
C PRO A 99 -12.22 -8.48 -10.27
N GLU A 100 -13.14 -7.64 -10.76
CA GLU A 100 -13.42 -7.44 -12.18
C GLU A 100 -13.66 -5.95 -12.48
N PRO A 101 -12.70 -5.05 -12.19
CA PRO A 101 -12.95 -3.61 -12.18
C PRO A 101 -13.29 -3.03 -13.57
N LYS A 102 -12.79 -3.61 -14.67
CA LYS A 102 -13.19 -3.16 -16.03
C LYS A 102 -14.62 -3.58 -16.38
N VAL A 103 -15.13 -4.67 -15.83
CA VAL A 103 -16.54 -5.06 -16.00
C VAL A 103 -17.41 -4.10 -15.18
N ASP A 104 -17.07 -3.92 -13.91
CA ASP A 104 -17.82 -3.04 -13.02
C ASP A 104 -17.88 -1.59 -13.51
N ILE A 105 -16.78 -1.07 -14.06
CA ILE A 105 -16.75 0.31 -14.54
C ILE A 105 -17.63 0.53 -15.77
N VAL A 106 -17.66 -0.43 -16.69
CA VAL A 106 -18.55 -0.39 -17.87
C VAL A 106 -19.99 -0.43 -17.42
N GLU A 107 -20.35 -1.39 -16.56
CA GLU A 107 -21.71 -1.52 -16.06
C GLU A 107 -22.17 -0.31 -15.24
N LEU A 108 -21.29 0.30 -14.44
CA LEU A 108 -21.60 1.52 -13.71
C LEU A 108 -21.80 2.72 -14.65
N CYS A 109 -20.93 2.89 -15.65
CA CYS A 109 -21.11 3.93 -16.67
C CYS A 109 -22.41 3.76 -17.44
N ASP A 110 -22.77 2.54 -17.83
CA ASP A 110 -24.03 2.24 -18.52
C ASP A 110 -25.24 2.47 -17.61
N PHE A 111 -25.14 2.07 -16.34
CA PHE A 111 -26.18 2.31 -15.33
C PHE A 111 -26.47 3.80 -15.16
N LEU A 112 -25.43 4.64 -15.11
CA LEU A 112 -25.55 6.10 -15.03
C LEU A 112 -26.08 6.69 -16.34
N TYR A 113 -25.60 6.20 -17.49
CA TYR A 113 -26.03 6.65 -18.81
C TYR A 113 -27.53 6.44 -19.03
N ASN A 114 -28.05 5.28 -18.65
CA ASN A 114 -29.45 4.91 -18.79
C ASN A 114 -30.41 5.76 -17.93
N LYS A 115 -29.90 6.62 -17.04
CA LYS A 115 -30.72 7.61 -16.32
C LYS A 115 -31.12 8.80 -17.22
N ASN A 116 -30.54 8.94 -18.42
CA ASN A 116 -30.90 9.89 -19.47
C ASN A 116 -30.89 11.39 -19.06
N LYS A 117 -30.13 11.75 -18.02
CA LYS A 117 -30.00 13.15 -17.55
C LYS A 117 -28.59 13.61 -17.23
N TYR A 118 -27.66 12.67 -17.06
CA TYR A 118 -26.26 12.98 -16.78
C TYR A 118 -25.48 13.14 -18.07
N LYS A 119 -24.48 14.02 -18.06
CA LYS A 119 -23.67 14.36 -19.22
C LYS A 119 -22.23 13.94 -19.00
N ASN A 120 -21.50 13.75 -20.10
CA ASN A 120 -20.04 13.53 -20.10
C ASN A 120 -19.62 12.39 -19.16
N ILE A 121 -20.34 11.27 -19.21
CA ILE A 121 -19.96 10.08 -18.46
C ILE A 121 -18.73 9.49 -19.14
N ASN A 122 -17.65 9.36 -18.40
CA ASN A 122 -16.41 8.80 -18.89
C ASN A 122 -15.72 7.98 -17.81
N ALA A 123 -15.06 6.91 -18.23
CA ALA A 123 -14.17 6.14 -17.42
C ALA A 123 -12.79 6.05 -18.05
N ASN A 124 -11.74 6.06 -17.22
CA ASN A 124 -10.36 5.88 -17.65
C ASN A 124 -9.50 5.19 -16.60
N GLU A 125 -8.29 4.77 -17.00
CA GLU A 125 -7.28 4.29 -16.06
C GLU A 125 -6.78 5.42 -15.16
N ALA A 126 -6.63 5.12 -13.88
CA ALA A 126 -5.95 6.03 -12.97
C ALA A 126 -4.43 5.97 -13.19
N GLN A 127 -3.74 6.91 -12.55
CA GLN A 127 -2.28 6.92 -12.49
C GLN A 127 -1.72 5.68 -11.77
N HIS A 128 -2.44 5.17 -10.77
CA HIS A 128 -2.11 3.91 -10.11
C HIS A 128 -2.63 2.76 -10.97
N GLU A 129 -1.76 1.77 -11.21
CA GLU A 129 -2.10 0.59 -12.00
C GLU A 129 -3.34 -0.13 -11.45
N GLU A 130 -4.11 -0.74 -12.35
CA GLU A 130 -5.30 -1.54 -12.03
C GLU A 130 -6.39 -0.78 -11.25
N THR A 131 -6.28 0.54 -11.16
CA THR A 131 -7.30 1.44 -10.62
C THR A 131 -7.95 2.19 -11.77
N TYR A 132 -9.27 2.32 -11.75
CA TYR A 132 -10.04 2.97 -12.80
C TYR A 132 -10.97 4.02 -12.20
N ARG A 133 -11.19 5.12 -12.92
CA ARG A 133 -11.93 6.28 -12.42
C ARG A 133 -13.19 6.50 -13.21
N VAL A 134 -14.28 6.85 -12.54
CA VAL A 134 -15.51 7.29 -13.19
C VAL A 134 -15.71 8.78 -12.99
N TYR A 135 -15.86 9.46 -14.11
CA TYR A 135 -16.20 10.87 -14.21
C TYR A 135 -17.62 11.03 -14.73
N VAL A 136 -18.38 11.94 -14.13
CA VAL A 136 -19.66 12.41 -14.66
C VAL A 136 -19.60 13.93 -14.64
N ASN A 137 -19.96 14.57 -15.75
CA ASN A 137 -19.87 16.02 -15.88
C ASN A 137 -18.48 16.57 -15.48
N TRP A 138 -17.42 15.87 -15.92
CA TRP A 138 -16.00 16.15 -15.61
C TRP A 138 -15.59 16.10 -14.12
N GLN A 139 -16.50 15.72 -13.22
CA GLN A 139 -16.25 15.51 -11.80
C GLN A 139 -15.97 14.03 -11.50
N LEU A 140 -14.94 13.76 -10.69
CA LEU A 140 -14.62 12.41 -10.22
C LEU A 140 -15.60 11.98 -9.13
N TYR A 141 -16.13 10.76 -9.24
CA TYR A 141 -17.10 10.20 -8.26
C TYR A 141 -16.62 8.91 -7.58
N CYS A 142 -15.90 8.05 -8.30
CA CYS A 142 -15.40 6.82 -7.69
C CYS A 142 -14.13 6.30 -8.36
N ASN A 143 -13.35 5.55 -7.58
CA ASN A 143 -12.23 4.75 -8.04
C ASN A 143 -12.54 3.26 -7.81
N ILE A 144 -12.27 2.42 -8.81
CA ILE A 144 -12.46 0.97 -8.77
C ILE A 144 -11.09 0.31 -8.91
N THR A 145 -10.68 -0.44 -7.90
CA THR A 145 -9.33 -1.02 -7.82
C THR A 145 -9.37 -2.53 -7.89
N TYR A 146 -8.56 -3.12 -8.76
CA TYR A 146 -8.42 -4.57 -8.90
C TYR A 146 -7.93 -5.21 -7.59
N VAL A 147 -8.52 -6.35 -7.24
CA VAL A 147 -7.97 -7.26 -6.23
C VAL A 147 -8.13 -8.70 -6.73
N PRO A 148 -7.07 -9.52 -6.75
CA PRO A 148 -7.19 -10.93 -7.10
C PRO A 148 -8.30 -11.64 -6.30
N LYS A 149 -9.13 -12.43 -6.97
CA LYS A 149 -10.38 -12.98 -6.40
C LYS A 149 -10.20 -13.73 -5.07
N HIS A 150 -9.12 -14.51 -4.91
CA HIS A 150 -8.84 -15.24 -3.66
C HIS A 150 -8.45 -14.30 -2.51
N ILE A 151 -7.79 -13.17 -2.80
CA ILE A 151 -7.52 -12.11 -1.81
C ILE A 151 -8.82 -11.37 -1.51
N TYR A 152 -9.52 -10.91 -2.55
CA TYR A 152 -10.74 -10.12 -2.46
C TYR A 152 -11.76 -10.77 -1.54
N THR A 153 -12.04 -12.06 -1.73
CA THR A 153 -13.02 -12.81 -0.92
C THR A 153 -12.65 -12.89 0.56
N LYS A 154 -11.37 -12.79 0.90
CA LYS A 154 -10.84 -12.90 2.28
C LYS A 154 -10.60 -11.56 2.97
N ILE A 155 -10.63 -10.43 2.25
CA ILE A 155 -10.61 -9.10 2.89
C ILE A 155 -11.82 -9.00 3.82
N LYS A 156 -11.60 -8.82 5.12
CA LYS A 156 -12.68 -8.63 6.08
C LYS A 156 -13.38 -7.29 5.85
N SER A 157 -14.67 -7.24 6.15
CA SER A 157 -15.48 -6.03 6.02
C SER A 157 -16.53 -5.94 7.12
N VAL A 158 -16.89 -4.72 7.49
CA VAL A 158 -18.03 -4.38 8.32
C VAL A 158 -19.19 -4.00 7.40
N GLU A 159 -20.36 -4.61 7.61
CA GLU A 159 -21.56 -4.26 6.85
C GLU A 159 -22.33 -3.13 7.55
N ILE A 160 -22.61 -2.05 6.82
CA ILE A 160 -23.42 -0.91 7.28
C ILE A 160 -24.35 -0.55 6.12
N ASP A 161 -25.67 -0.54 6.36
CA ASP A 161 -26.70 -0.28 5.34
C ASP A 161 -26.55 -1.15 4.07
N GLU A 162 -26.18 -2.42 4.26
CA GLU A 162 -25.92 -3.44 3.23
C GLU A 162 -24.70 -3.16 2.32
N LEU A 163 -23.92 -2.12 2.62
CA LEU A 163 -22.64 -1.81 2.01
C LEU A 163 -21.50 -2.42 2.83
N LEU A 164 -20.49 -2.96 2.16
CA LEU A 164 -19.34 -3.61 2.79
C LEU A 164 -18.17 -2.62 2.87
N TYR A 165 -17.80 -2.23 4.08
CA TYR A 165 -16.65 -1.35 4.34
C TYR A 165 -15.47 -2.19 4.83
N VAL A 166 -14.30 -2.02 4.20
CA VAL A 166 -13.09 -2.80 4.52
C VAL A 166 -12.71 -2.63 5.99
N ASP A 167 -12.27 -3.73 6.60
CA ASP A 167 -11.88 -3.78 8.01
C ASP A 167 -10.87 -2.67 8.41
N PRO A 168 -11.08 -1.99 9.56
CA PRO A 168 -10.20 -0.91 10.05
C PRO A 168 -8.71 -1.27 10.08
N HIS A 169 -8.35 -2.48 10.51
CA HIS A 169 -6.94 -2.89 10.60
C HIS A 169 -6.35 -3.24 9.25
N PHE A 170 -7.18 -3.60 8.26
CA PHE A 170 -6.74 -3.69 6.87
C PHE A 170 -6.51 -2.30 6.25
N ILE A 171 -7.38 -1.32 6.53
CA ILE A 171 -7.17 0.08 6.12
C ILE A 171 -5.88 0.64 6.72
N TRP A 172 -5.58 0.29 7.97
CA TRP A 172 -4.37 0.74 8.64
C TRP A 172 -3.08 0.32 7.92
N ILE A 173 -3.06 -0.85 7.27
CA ILE A 173 -1.92 -1.26 6.41
C ILE A 173 -1.66 -0.22 5.32
N ASP A 174 -2.71 0.32 4.69
CA ASP A 174 -2.57 1.34 3.65
C ASP A 174 -2.06 2.68 4.20
N GLN A 175 -2.50 3.07 5.41
CA GLN A 175 -1.98 4.25 6.10
C GLN A 175 -0.48 4.11 6.42
N LEU A 176 -0.06 2.94 6.88
CA LEU A 176 1.35 2.65 7.11
C LEU A 176 2.17 2.68 5.82
N ARG A 177 1.63 2.24 4.67
CA ARG A 177 2.31 2.37 3.36
C ARG A 177 2.62 3.83 3.01
N ILE A 178 1.72 4.75 3.36
CA ILE A 178 1.91 6.19 3.14
C ILE A 178 3.08 6.73 3.99
N TYR A 179 3.21 6.32 5.26
CA TYR A 179 4.34 6.73 6.10
C TYR A 179 5.65 6.10 5.68
N ASN A 180 5.58 4.85 5.24
CA ASN A 180 6.74 4.06 4.83
C ASN A 180 7.26 4.42 3.43
N ASN A 181 6.76 5.51 2.83
CA ASN A 181 7.25 6.06 1.57
C ASN A 181 7.51 7.59 1.70
N PRO A 182 8.49 8.00 2.53
CA PRO A 182 8.69 9.41 2.88
C PRO A 182 8.99 10.31 1.67
N MET A 183 9.66 9.78 0.65
CA MET A 183 10.07 10.55 -0.52
C MET A 183 8.90 10.87 -1.45
N LEU A 184 7.83 10.06 -1.45
CA LEU A 184 6.71 10.21 -2.39
C LEU A 184 5.39 10.61 -1.72
N CYS A 185 5.25 10.34 -0.42
CA CYS A 185 3.96 10.42 0.28
C CYS A 185 3.95 11.35 1.49
N SER A 186 5.05 12.03 1.82
CA SER A 186 5.14 12.93 3.00
C SER A 186 4.07 14.02 3.04
N ARG A 187 3.67 14.57 1.87
CA ARG A 187 2.56 15.53 1.74
C ARG A 187 1.20 15.01 2.23
N LEU A 188 1.04 13.69 2.36
CA LEU A 188 -0.20 13.04 2.81
C LEU A 188 -0.16 12.73 4.31
N TRP A 189 0.98 12.88 4.99
CA TRP A 189 1.17 12.41 6.36
C TRP A 189 0.22 13.07 7.36
N GLU A 190 0.06 14.39 7.32
CA GLU A 190 -0.83 15.08 8.27
C GLU A 190 -2.29 14.61 8.15
N LYS A 191 -2.79 14.52 6.91
CA LYS A 191 -4.15 14.03 6.63
C LYS A 191 -4.30 12.57 7.06
N THR A 192 -3.31 11.74 6.76
CA THR A 192 -3.32 10.30 7.05
C THR A 192 -3.24 10.04 8.55
N PHE A 193 -2.37 10.75 9.27
CA PHE A 193 -2.21 10.63 10.71
C PHE A 193 -3.47 11.03 11.47
N LYS A 194 -4.14 12.13 11.10
CA LYS A 194 -5.42 12.51 11.70
C LYS A 194 -6.46 11.40 11.55
N ARG A 195 -6.54 10.78 10.36
CA ARG A 195 -7.46 9.68 10.08
C ARG A 195 -7.09 8.41 10.86
N GLU A 196 -5.82 8.05 10.88
CA GLU A 196 -5.33 6.88 11.62
C GLU A 196 -5.58 7.01 13.11
N PHE A 197 -5.30 8.18 13.68
CA PHE A 197 -5.52 8.43 15.10
C PHE A 197 -6.99 8.19 15.48
N LEU A 198 -7.93 8.75 14.71
CA LEU A 198 -9.37 8.54 14.95
C LEU A 198 -9.78 7.08 14.69
N LEU A 199 -9.25 6.46 13.64
CA LEU A 199 -9.53 5.05 13.30
C LEU A 199 -9.09 4.13 14.44
N LEU A 200 -7.83 4.21 14.89
CA LEU A 200 -7.28 3.36 15.95
C LEU A 200 -7.82 3.71 17.34
N LYS A 201 -8.28 4.95 17.57
CA LYS A 201 -9.01 5.31 18.79
C LYS A 201 -10.35 4.55 18.89
N ASN A 202 -11.09 4.47 17.78
CA ASN A 202 -12.40 3.81 17.73
C ASN A 202 -12.32 2.30 17.49
N TYR A 203 -11.22 1.84 16.87
CA TYR A 203 -10.91 0.44 16.58
C TYR A 203 -9.50 0.09 17.07
N PRO A 204 -9.29 0.06 18.39
CA PRO A 204 -7.99 -0.20 18.97
C PRO A 204 -7.47 -1.59 18.59
N LEU A 205 -6.15 -1.74 18.66
CA LEU A 205 -5.51 -3.03 18.45
C LEU A 205 -5.82 -3.97 19.61
N GLU A 206 -6.09 -5.22 19.28
CA GLU A 206 -6.24 -6.28 20.27
C GLU A 206 -4.91 -6.53 21.00
N GLU A 207 -4.97 -6.67 22.32
CA GLU A 207 -3.85 -7.19 23.10
C GLU A 207 -3.87 -8.72 23.06
N PHE A 208 -2.74 -9.33 22.72
CA PHE A 208 -2.57 -10.78 22.69
C PHE A 208 -1.61 -11.19 23.81
N GLU A 209 -2.08 -12.07 24.71
CA GLU A 209 -1.23 -12.66 25.76
C GLU A 209 -0.63 -14.02 25.36
N ASN A 210 -0.77 -14.42 24.09
CA ASN A 210 -0.29 -15.71 23.61
C ASN A 210 1.24 -15.76 23.59
N ARG A 211 1.80 -16.90 24.00
CA ARG A 211 3.22 -17.19 23.76
C ARG A 211 3.44 -17.55 22.30
N PHE A 212 4.63 -17.25 21.78
CA PHE A 212 5.00 -17.68 20.44
C PHE A 212 5.04 -19.20 20.35
N GLU A 213 4.34 -19.73 19.36
CA GLU A 213 4.39 -21.13 18.95
C GLU A 213 5.27 -21.24 17.69
N ILE A 214 6.52 -20.77 17.80
CA ILE A 214 7.52 -20.88 16.72
C ILE A 214 8.58 -21.89 17.16
N PRO A 215 8.76 -23.01 16.44
CA PRO A 215 9.77 -24.00 16.77
C PRO A 215 11.17 -23.40 16.81
N LYS A 216 12.00 -23.89 17.73
CA LYS A 216 13.42 -23.53 17.76
C LYS A 216 14.11 -24.12 16.52
N PRO A 217 14.85 -23.33 15.73
CA PRO A 217 15.61 -23.88 14.61
C PRO A 217 16.69 -24.85 15.10
N SER A 218 17.06 -25.82 14.26
CA SER A 218 18.20 -26.70 14.55
C SER A 218 19.49 -25.88 14.68
N MET A 219 20.52 -26.45 15.33
CA MET A 219 21.81 -25.78 15.48
C MET A 219 22.45 -25.44 14.12
N GLU A 220 22.27 -26.31 13.13
CA GLU A 220 22.74 -26.11 11.75
C GLU A 220 22.04 -24.92 11.09
N ILE A 221 20.70 -24.90 11.08
CA ILE A 221 19.91 -23.81 10.50
C ILE A 221 20.22 -22.47 11.20
N ASN A 222 20.31 -22.48 12.53
CA ASN A 222 20.68 -21.30 13.29
C ASN A 222 22.10 -20.80 12.95
N GLY A 223 23.05 -21.71 12.73
CA GLY A 223 24.39 -21.39 12.25
C GLY A 223 24.36 -20.68 10.90
N TYR A 224 23.53 -21.14 9.96
CA TYR A 224 23.35 -20.49 8.66
C TYR A 224 22.70 -19.11 8.77
N HIS A 225 21.71 -18.92 9.64
CA HIS A 225 21.16 -17.58 9.90
C HIS A 225 22.23 -16.62 10.42
N ILE A 226 23.08 -17.06 11.35
CA ILE A 226 24.17 -16.26 11.90
C ILE A 226 25.16 -15.87 10.79
N LYS A 227 25.58 -16.82 9.96
CA LYS A 227 26.50 -16.57 8.84
C LYS A 227 25.94 -15.55 7.83
N ILE A 228 24.70 -15.74 7.38
CA ILE A 228 24.04 -14.77 6.49
C ILE A 228 24.03 -13.38 7.13
N LYS A 229 23.67 -13.28 8.41
CA LYS A 229 23.57 -11.99 9.09
C LYS A 229 24.93 -11.30 9.31
N GLN A 230 25.95 -12.05 9.69
CA GLN A 230 27.25 -11.49 10.10
C GLN A 230 28.25 -11.35 8.95
N GLU A 231 28.15 -12.19 7.92
CA GLU A 231 29.08 -12.22 6.81
C GLU A 231 28.48 -11.64 5.52
N PHE A 232 27.23 -12.00 5.17
CA PHE A 232 26.61 -11.55 3.93
C PHE A 232 26.00 -10.15 4.04
N LEU A 233 25.21 -9.89 5.08
CA LEU A 233 24.48 -8.61 5.23
C LEU A 233 25.35 -7.46 5.74
N LYS A 234 26.51 -7.76 6.31
CA LYS A 234 27.34 -6.76 6.97
C LYS A 234 27.91 -5.78 5.94
N GLY A 235 27.45 -4.53 6.01
CA GLY A 235 27.92 -3.45 5.15
C GLY A 235 27.29 -3.43 3.75
N ASP A 236 26.30 -4.28 3.45
CA ASP A 236 25.51 -4.15 2.23
C ASP A 236 24.49 -3.00 2.41
N PRO A 237 24.61 -1.88 1.67
CA PRO A 237 23.70 -0.77 1.83
C PRO A 237 22.32 -1.04 1.23
N ASN A 238 22.14 -2.10 0.44
CA ASN A 238 20.93 -2.34 -0.37
C ASN A 238 19.95 -3.34 0.26
N VAL A 239 20.33 -3.96 1.39
CA VAL A 239 19.54 -5.01 2.04
C VAL A 239 19.28 -4.61 3.48
N LEU A 240 18.03 -4.76 3.89
CA LEU A 240 17.62 -4.54 5.28
C LEU A 240 16.90 -5.77 5.84
N ILE A 241 17.12 -6.02 7.13
CA ILE A 241 16.46 -7.07 7.87
C ILE A 241 15.05 -6.63 8.26
N ASN A 242 14.08 -7.51 8.04
CA ASN A 242 12.67 -7.34 8.39
C ASN A 242 12.20 -8.56 9.23
N GLY A 243 10.89 -8.69 9.41
CA GLY A 243 10.29 -9.90 9.98
C GLY A 243 10.65 -10.14 11.44
N TYR A 244 10.73 -11.41 11.83
CA TYR A 244 10.96 -11.81 13.22
C TYR A 244 12.34 -11.41 13.78
N ASP A 245 13.39 -11.33 12.94
CA ASP A 245 14.70 -10.87 13.41
C ASP A 245 14.70 -9.35 13.69
N ALA A 246 14.02 -8.56 12.86
CA ALA A 246 13.80 -7.14 13.14
C ALA A 246 12.89 -6.93 14.36
N TYR A 247 11.83 -7.73 14.51
CA TYR A 247 11.02 -7.75 15.72
C TYR A 247 11.86 -8.00 16.98
N ASN A 248 12.70 -9.04 16.97
CA ASN A 248 13.57 -9.34 18.11
C ASN A 248 14.59 -8.21 18.37
N PHE A 249 15.09 -7.53 17.33
CA PHE A 249 15.90 -6.32 17.51
C PHE A 249 15.16 -5.24 18.31
N TYR A 250 13.91 -4.94 17.96
CA TYR A 250 13.10 -3.97 18.69
C TYR A 250 12.76 -4.40 20.11
N VAL A 251 12.43 -5.67 20.32
CA VAL A 251 12.19 -6.21 21.66
C VAL A 251 13.42 -6.01 22.55
N ARG A 252 14.60 -6.49 22.11
CA ARG A 252 15.86 -6.34 22.84
C ARG A 252 16.23 -4.89 23.11
N TYR A 253 15.91 -3.99 22.20
CA TYR A 253 16.19 -2.57 22.38
C TYR A 253 15.25 -1.91 23.40
N GLY A 254 13.98 -2.31 23.42
CA GLY A 254 12.96 -1.68 24.24
C GLY A 254 12.79 -2.27 25.64
N THR A 255 13.17 -3.53 25.86
CA THR A 255 12.94 -4.23 27.13
C THR A 255 13.75 -5.54 27.25
N ASP A 256 14.04 -5.94 28.49
CA ASP A 256 14.62 -7.25 28.84
C ASP A 256 13.54 -8.32 29.16
N SER A 257 12.33 -8.18 28.61
CA SER A 257 11.12 -8.91 29.05
C SER A 257 11.00 -10.37 28.57
N GLY A 258 11.97 -10.89 27.81
CA GLY A 258 11.87 -12.24 27.22
C GLY A 258 10.74 -12.39 26.18
N MET A 259 10.22 -11.29 25.63
CA MET A 259 9.22 -11.28 24.55
C MET A 259 9.78 -11.66 23.17
N GLU A 260 11.06 -12.06 23.11
CA GLU A 260 11.69 -12.54 21.88
C GLU A 260 11.05 -13.85 21.41
N CYS A 261 11.15 -14.09 20.11
CA CYS A 261 10.65 -15.30 19.47
C CYS A 261 11.80 -16.07 18.79
N ASN A 262 11.60 -17.37 18.58
CA ASN A 262 12.49 -18.13 17.71
C ASN A 262 12.40 -17.60 16.28
N LEU A 263 13.53 -17.62 15.56
CA LEU A 263 13.60 -17.16 14.18
C LEU A 263 13.30 -18.34 13.22
N PRO A 264 12.13 -18.36 12.54
CA PRO A 264 11.81 -19.46 11.64
C PRO A 264 12.65 -19.42 10.37
N PHE A 265 12.92 -18.22 9.85
CA PHE A 265 13.80 -17.91 8.72
C PHE A 265 14.13 -16.41 8.76
N LEU A 266 15.18 -15.99 8.06
CA LEU A 266 15.48 -14.56 7.87
C LEU A 266 14.54 -13.94 6.85
N GLU A 267 14.00 -12.76 7.13
CA GLU A 267 13.21 -11.97 6.17
C GLU A 267 13.99 -10.72 5.79
N LEU A 268 14.23 -10.54 4.50
CA LEU A 268 15.01 -9.44 3.94
C LEU A 268 14.17 -8.65 2.95
N SER A 269 14.32 -7.33 2.95
CA SER A 269 13.84 -6.46 1.88
C SER A 269 15.04 -5.92 1.12
N SER A 270 15.06 -6.07 -0.21
CA SER A 270 16.15 -5.59 -1.06
C SER A 270 15.68 -4.52 -2.04
N VAL A 271 16.39 -3.40 -2.08
CA VAL A 271 16.21 -2.34 -3.08
C VAL A 271 16.98 -2.62 -4.38
N ASN A 272 17.72 -3.73 -4.42
CA ASN A 272 18.44 -4.26 -5.58
C ASN A 272 18.19 -5.77 -5.68
N TYR A 273 16.92 -6.11 -5.88
CA TYR A 273 16.37 -7.45 -5.63
C TYR A 273 17.10 -8.58 -6.38
N VAL A 274 17.27 -8.44 -7.69
CA VAL A 274 17.88 -9.47 -8.55
C VAL A 274 19.30 -9.79 -8.12
N GLU A 275 20.12 -8.74 -7.98
CA GLU A 275 21.53 -8.88 -7.63
C GLU A 275 21.66 -9.47 -6.23
N THR A 276 20.83 -9.04 -5.27
CA THR A 276 20.79 -9.62 -3.93
C THR A 276 20.45 -11.11 -4.00
N VAL A 277 19.39 -11.53 -4.69
CA VAL A 277 18.99 -12.94 -4.76
C VAL A 277 20.10 -13.81 -5.35
N ILE A 278 20.73 -13.39 -6.46
CA ILE A 278 21.81 -14.14 -7.10
C ILE A 278 23.02 -14.28 -6.16
N LYS A 279 23.45 -13.17 -5.54
CA LYS A 279 24.59 -13.18 -4.60
C LYS A 279 24.28 -14.02 -3.36
N LEU A 280 23.09 -13.87 -2.78
CA LEU A 280 22.69 -14.58 -1.57
C LEU A 280 22.60 -16.08 -1.85
N PHE A 281 21.94 -16.49 -2.93
CA PHE A 281 21.84 -17.90 -3.32
C PHE A 281 23.22 -18.54 -3.54
N THR A 282 24.11 -17.82 -4.23
CA THR A 282 25.50 -18.26 -4.41
C THR A 282 26.24 -18.39 -3.08
N TYR A 283 26.05 -17.43 -2.17
CA TYR A 283 26.64 -17.46 -0.83
C TYR A 283 26.10 -18.63 0.00
N VAL A 284 24.77 -18.87 0.00
CA VAL A 284 24.15 -20.02 0.69
C VAL A 284 24.76 -21.32 0.20
N ARG A 285 24.83 -21.54 -1.12
CA ARG A 285 25.44 -22.75 -1.69
C ARG A 285 26.89 -22.95 -1.26
N LYS A 286 27.67 -21.88 -1.06
CA LYS A 286 29.06 -22.00 -0.60
C LYS A 286 29.19 -22.32 0.89
N MET A 287 28.25 -21.89 1.73
CA MET A 287 28.36 -22.03 3.18
C MET A 287 27.71 -23.30 3.76
N VAL A 288 26.79 -23.93 3.02
CA VAL A 288 26.11 -25.15 3.46
C VAL A 288 26.97 -26.39 3.23
N ILE A 289 26.66 -27.48 3.94
CA ILE A 289 27.43 -28.73 3.85
C ILE A 289 27.14 -29.46 2.54
N ASN A 290 25.86 -29.61 2.19
CA ASN A 290 25.44 -30.25 0.94
C ASN A 290 24.73 -29.26 0.02
N VAL A 291 25.39 -28.88 -1.07
CA VAL A 291 24.89 -27.85 -2.00
C VAL A 291 23.65 -28.28 -2.77
N ASP A 292 23.45 -29.59 -2.97
CA ASP A 292 22.32 -30.14 -3.72
C ASP A 292 21.01 -30.04 -2.93
N ASN A 293 21.11 -29.80 -1.62
CA ASN A 293 19.96 -29.63 -0.73
C ASN A 293 19.43 -28.20 -0.70
N VAL A 294 20.06 -27.26 -1.43
CA VAL A 294 19.62 -25.86 -1.51
C VAL A 294 18.53 -25.71 -2.57
N GLY A 295 17.34 -25.31 -2.13
CA GLY A 295 16.20 -25.02 -3.01
C GLY A 295 15.89 -23.54 -3.12
N ILE A 296 15.17 -23.16 -4.18
CA ILE A 296 14.64 -21.81 -4.39
C ILE A 296 13.16 -21.90 -4.79
N SER A 297 12.34 -21.02 -4.25
CA SER A 297 10.93 -20.89 -4.61
C SER A 297 10.58 -19.42 -4.82
N GLU A 298 9.90 -19.12 -5.92
CA GLU A 298 9.50 -17.77 -6.27
C GLU A 298 8.02 -17.56 -5.98
N TYR A 299 7.66 -16.34 -5.59
CA TYR A 299 6.30 -15.92 -5.34
C TYR A 299 6.01 -14.65 -6.12
N THR A 300 4.84 -14.61 -6.74
CA THR A 300 4.31 -13.40 -7.37
C THR A 300 4.13 -12.28 -6.34
N PRO A 301 4.06 -11.00 -6.75
CA PRO A 301 3.72 -9.90 -5.85
C PRO A 301 2.46 -10.21 -5.05
N PHE A 302 2.39 -9.75 -3.80
CA PHE A 302 1.24 -9.95 -2.93
C PHE A 302 0.41 -8.68 -2.84
N PHE A 303 -0.68 -8.65 -3.62
CA PHE A 303 -1.52 -7.48 -3.84
C PHE A 303 -0.64 -6.24 -4.11
N GLN A 304 -0.99 -5.10 -3.52
CA GLN A 304 -0.20 -3.88 -3.56
C GLN A 304 0.79 -3.76 -2.38
N PHE A 305 1.00 -4.84 -1.62
CA PHE A 305 1.68 -4.83 -0.33
C PHE A 305 3.16 -5.24 -0.42
N VAL A 306 3.46 -6.28 -1.21
CA VAL A 306 4.82 -6.84 -1.33
C VAL A 306 5.12 -7.11 -2.79
N GLY A 307 6.33 -6.79 -3.25
CA GLY A 307 6.81 -7.17 -4.58
C GLY A 307 7.08 -8.68 -4.71
N HIS A 308 7.77 -9.07 -5.76
CA HIS A 308 8.23 -10.44 -5.94
C HIS A 308 9.02 -10.92 -4.73
N THR A 309 8.85 -12.18 -4.34
CA THR A 309 9.55 -12.76 -3.20
C THR A 309 10.24 -14.05 -3.61
N VAL A 310 11.48 -14.23 -3.16
CA VAL A 310 12.20 -15.51 -3.26
C VAL A 310 12.37 -16.10 -1.87
N MET A 311 12.08 -17.38 -1.72
CA MET A 311 12.44 -18.18 -0.55
C MET A 311 13.58 -19.12 -0.93
N ILE A 312 14.71 -18.99 -0.23
CA ILE A 312 15.82 -19.95 -0.30
C ILE A 312 15.65 -20.94 0.86
N THR A 313 15.75 -22.22 0.53
CA THR A 313 15.56 -23.33 1.47
C THR A 313 16.81 -24.21 1.51
N TYR A 314 16.97 -24.96 2.60
CA TYR A 314 17.95 -26.04 2.72
C TYR A 314 17.26 -27.25 3.33
N ASN A 315 17.34 -28.42 2.68
CA ASN A 315 16.56 -29.61 3.04
C ASN A 315 15.04 -29.32 3.09
N ASN A 316 14.52 -28.48 2.19
CA ASN A 316 13.14 -27.97 2.20
C ASN A 316 12.75 -27.16 3.46
N ILE A 317 13.72 -26.77 4.30
CA ILE A 317 13.51 -25.88 5.44
C ILE A 317 13.80 -24.44 4.98
N PRO A 318 12.87 -23.49 5.17
CA PRO A 318 13.11 -22.07 4.90
C PRO A 318 14.35 -21.54 5.63
N LEU A 319 15.26 -20.91 4.90
CA LEU A 319 16.44 -20.23 5.46
C LEU A 319 16.29 -18.71 5.41
N VAL A 320 15.97 -18.20 4.22
CA VAL A 320 15.89 -16.76 3.99
C VAL A 320 14.91 -16.43 2.89
N SER A 321 14.07 -15.44 3.18
CA SER A 321 13.14 -14.83 2.25
C SER A 321 13.67 -13.46 1.84
N VAL A 322 13.64 -13.14 0.55
CA VAL A 322 14.02 -11.83 0.00
C VAL A 322 12.83 -11.27 -0.75
N SER A 323 12.36 -10.09 -0.35
CA SER A 323 11.27 -9.37 -1.01
C SER A 323 11.82 -8.21 -1.86
N ASP A 324 11.25 -8.04 -3.05
CA ASP A 324 11.55 -6.94 -3.96
C ASP A 324 10.88 -5.65 -3.48
N VAL A 325 11.72 -4.68 -3.12
CA VAL A 325 11.30 -3.31 -2.79
C VAL A 325 12.04 -2.29 -3.67
N SER A 326 12.50 -2.73 -4.85
CA SER A 326 13.11 -1.87 -5.85
C SER A 326 12.16 -0.73 -6.24
N CYS A 327 12.72 0.39 -6.71
CA CYS A 327 11.96 1.61 -7.04
C CYS A 327 11.26 2.29 -5.86
N THR A 328 11.56 1.91 -4.62
CA THR A 328 11.09 2.59 -3.39
C THR A 328 12.26 3.11 -2.56
N CYS A 329 11.97 4.00 -1.60
CA CYS A 329 12.93 4.39 -0.57
C CYS A 329 12.42 3.90 0.78
N VAL A 330 12.99 2.81 1.29
CA VAL A 330 12.53 2.12 2.49
C VAL A 330 13.17 2.74 3.74
N PRO A 331 12.38 3.20 4.73
CA PRO A 331 12.95 3.74 5.97
C PRO A 331 13.70 2.69 6.78
N THR A 332 14.91 3.03 7.25
CA THR A 332 15.79 2.08 7.96
C THR A 332 16.22 2.55 9.34
N ILE A 333 16.71 1.59 10.13
CA ILE A 333 17.54 1.78 11.31
C ILE A 333 18.94 1.26 10.96
N ASP A 334 19.94 2.12 11.07
CA ASP A 334 21.33 1.73 10.93
C ASP A 334 21.91 1.42 12.32
N VAL A 335 22.56 0.26 12.46
CA VAL A 335 23.24 -0.12 13.71
C VAL A 335 24.76 -0.16 13.50
N SER A 336 25.52 -0.01 14.59
CA SER A 336 26.99 0.08 14.57
C SER A 336 27.70 -1.10 13.91
N SER A 337 27.05 -2.27 13.84
CA SER A 337 27.57 -3.45 13.15
C SER A 337 27.63 -3.32 11.62
N GLY A 338 27.01 -2.28 11.05
CA GLY A 338 26.87 -2.09 9.60
C GLY A 338 25.67 -2.82 9.00
N ILE A 339 24.82 -3.43 9.83
CA ILE A 339 23.55 -4.04 9.44
C ILE A 339 22.45 -2.96 9.43
N LYS A 340 21.51 -3.08 8.50
CA LYS A 340 20.30 -2.24 8.43
C LYS A 340 19.07 -3.05 8.83
N TYR A 341 18.20 -2.47 9.65
CA TYR A 341 16.88 -3.02 9.95
C TYR A 341 15.78 -2.13 9.37
N ALA A 342 14.62 -2.71 9.08
CA ALA A 342 13.41 -1.95 8.80
C ALA A 342 13.08 -1.00 9.96
N ALA A 343 12.67 0.23 9.64
CA ALA A 343 12.14 1.15 10.66
C ALA A 343 10.86 0.60 11.31
N TYR A 344 10.51 1.14 12.48
CA TYR A 344 9.44 0.61 13.33
C TYR A 344 8.10 0.52 12.59
N GLN A 345 7.67 1.59 11.92
CA GLN A 345 6.41 1.61 11.16
C GLN A 345 6.46 0.67 9.93
N TYR A 346 7.64 0.41 9.37
CA TYR A 346 7.83 -0.52 8.26
C TYR A 346 7.72 -1.98 8.71
N LEU A 347 8.36 -2.30 9.84
CA LEU A 347 8.22 -3.62 10.46
C LEU A 347 6.76 -3.88 10.87
N LEU A 348 6.11 -2.92 11.52
CA LEU A 348 4.71 -3.03 11.94
C LEU A 348 3.79 -3.31 10.74
N MET A 349 3.98 -2.57 9.65
CA MET A 349 3.28 -2.80 8.38
C MET A 349 3.53 -4.22 7.85
N SER A 350 4.79 -4.66 7.84
CA SER A 350 5.19 -5.98 7.34
C SER A 350 4.58 -7.11 8.16
N LEU A 351 4.54 -6.99 9.49
CA LEU A 351 3.90 -7.96 10.37
C LEU A 351 2.38 -8.06 10.14
N LEU A 352 1.70 -6.93 9.90
CA LEU A 352 0.27 -6.91 9.55
C LEU A 352 0.00 -7.53 8.18
N ILE A 353 0.84 -7.23 7.18
CA ILE A 353 0.77 -7.84 5.85
C ILE A 353 0.96 -9.35 5.95
N ASN A 354 1.98 -9.80 6.69
CA ASN A 354 2.24 -11.24 6.88
C ASN A 354 1.12 -11.93 7.65
N LYS A 355 0.55 -11.29 8.68
CA LYS A 355 -0.67 -11.78 9.36
C LYS A 355 -1.81 -12.00 8.36
N PHE A 356 -2.04 -11.05 7.45
CA PHE A 356 -3.05 -11.18 6.41
C PHE A 356 -2.71 -12.26 5.39
N ARG A 357 -1.46 -12.35 4.93
CA ARG A 357 -1.00 -13.41 4.01
C ARG A 357 -1.24 -14.81 4.58
N ILE A 358 -0.90 -15.02 5.85
CA ILE A 358 -1.11 -16.28 6.56
C ILE A 358 -2.60 -16.58 6.78
N PHE A 359 -3.42 -15.55 6.99
CA PHE A 359 -4.87 -15.73 7.04
C PHE A 359 -5.43 -16.32 5.74
N LEU A 360 -4.84 -16.00 4.58
CA LEU A 360 -5.27 -16.56 3.29
C LEU A 360 -4.97 -18.05 3.17
N THR A 361 -3.85 -18.52 3.74
CA THR A 361 -3.45 -19.94 3.69
C THR A 361 -4.16 -20.79 4.74
N GLY A 362 -4.75 -20.18 5.77
CA GLY A 362 -5.47 -20.86 6.83
C GLY A 362 -4.59 -21.40 7.96
N ASP A 363 -3.30 -21.06 7.98
CA ASP A 363 -2.39 -21.41 9.07
C ASP A 363 -2.71 -20.58 10.33
N ARG A 364 -3.46 -21.20 11.25
CA ARG A 364 -3.93 -20.55 12.47
C ARG A 364 -2.81 -20.26 13.47
N VAL A 365 -1.74 -21.07 13.47
CA VAL A 365 -0.64 -20.93 14.43
C VAL A 365 0.18 -19.71 14.04
N MET A 366 0.60 -19.61 12.78
CA MET A 366 1.33 -18.44 12.31
C MET A 366 0.47 -17.17 12.32
N TYR A 367 -0.84 -17.27 12.08
CA TYR A 367 -1.75 -16.13 12.20
C TYR A 367 -1.73 -15.53 13.61
N LYS A 368 -1.77 -16.39 14.64
CA LYS A 368 -1.65 -15.99 16.04
C LYS A 368 -0.25 -15.44 16.34
N ASN A 369 0.81 -16.08 15.87
CA ASN A 369 2.18 -15.62 16.08
C ASN A 369 2.40 -14.19 15.54
N TYR A 370 1.94 -13.88 14.33
CA TYR A 370 2.01 -12.51 13.81
C TYR A 370 1.12 -11.52 14.60
N GLY A 371 -0.06 -11.96 15.07
CA GLY A 371 -0.89 -11.17 15.98
C GLY A 371 -0.18 -10.82 17.30
N THR A 372 0.45 -11.81 17.93
CA THR A 372 1.29 -11.65 19.12
C THR A 372 2.46 -10.71 18.85
N ALA A 373 3.17 -10.85 17.72
CA ALA A 373 4.28 -9.98 17.38
C ALA A 373 3.85 -8.51 17.24
N VAL A 374 2.73 -8.23 16.58
CA VAL A 374 2.17 -6.88 16.47
C VAL A 374 1.84 -6.32 17.85
N SER A 375 1.13 -7.09 18.67
CA SER A 375 0.72 -6.66 20.02
C SER A 375 1.92 -6.36 20.92
N ASN A 376 2.88 -7.28 20.98
CA ASN A 376 4.12 -7.11 21.74
C ASN A 376 4.92 -5.91 21.24
N LEU A 377 5.06 -5.74 19.92
CA LEU A 377 5.83 -4.64 19.35
C LEU A 377 5.24 -3.27 19.76
N VAL A 378 3.92 -3.13 19.75
CA VAL A 378 3.23 -1.92 20.23
C VAL A 378 3.43 -1.72 21.73
N LYS A 379 3.31 -2.79 22.53
CA LYS A 379 3.53 -2.74 23.98
C LYS A 379 4.95 -2.31 24.35
N VAL A 380 5.94 -2.88 23.68
CA VAL A 380 7.36 -2.54 23.85
C VAL A 380 7.60 -1.07 23.49
N LYS A 381 7.09 -0.59 22.34
CA LYS A 381 7.18 0.83 21.97
C LYS A 381 6.59 1.72 23.07
N ASN A 382 5.35 1.47 23.48
CA ASN A 382 4.63 2.31 24.43
C ASN A 382 5.36 2.39 25.78
N ASN A 383 5.85 1.25 26.27
CA ASN A 383 6.65 1.19 27.50
C ASN A 383 7.96 1.97 27.37
N TYR A 384 8.69 1.77 26.27
CA TYR A 384 9.95 2.47 26.01
C TYR A 384 9.75 3.99 25.97
N LEU A 385 8.76 4.47 25.21
CA LEU A 385 8.46 5.90 25.11
C LEU A 385 8.07 6.50 26.46
N LYS A 386 7.23 5.80 27.24
CA LYS A 386 6.81 6.22 28.58
C LYS A 386 7.99 6.31 29.55
N GLN A 387 8.85 5.30 29.59
CA GLN A 387 10.01 5.25 30.48
C GLN A 387 11.03 6.36 30.15
N ASN A 388 11.25 6.62 28.86
CA ASN A 388 12.22 7.61 28.40
C ASN A 388 11.62 9.03 28.23
N LYS A 389 10.33 9.22 28.55
CA LYS A 389 9.59 10.49 28.38
C LYS A 389 9.68 11.05 26.95
N LEU A 390 9.61 10.16 25.96
CA LEU A 390 9.67 10.51 24.54
C LEU A 390 8.27 10.57 23.93
N ASN A 391 8.08 11.46 22.96
CA ASN A 391 6.91 11.42 22.07
C ASN A 391 7.19 10.51 20.85
N VAL A 392 6.21 10.26 19.99
CA VAL A 392 6.36 9.33 18.85
C VAL A 392 7.34 9.82 17.77
N ILE A 393 7.56 11.14 17.63
CA ILE A 393 8.56 11.73 16.74
C ILE A 393 9.84 11.97 17.56
N ASN A 394 10.78 11.04 17.46
CA ASN A 394 12.03 11.09 18.19
C ASN A 394 13.16 10.37 17.42
N ASN A 395 14.40 10.47 17.92
CA ASN A 395 15.58 9.90 17.26
C ASN A 395 15.91 8.45 17.65
N SER A 396 15.14 7.83 18.56
CA SER A 396 15.32 6.42 18.91
C SER A 396 14.93 5.50 17.74
N PRO A 397 15.24 4.19 17.82
CA PRO A 397 14.72 3.20 16.88
C PRO A 397 13.18 3.18 16.79
N PHE A 398 12.48 3.55 17.87
CA PHE A 398 11.01 3.61 17.94
C PHE A 398 10.43 4.92 17.38
N GLY A 399 11.25 5.84 16.88
CA GLY A 399 10.80 7.07 16.23
C GLY A 399 9.97 6.78 14.98
N GLU A 400 8.80 7.41 14.90
CA GLU A 400 7.87 7.37 13.76
C GLU A 400 8.19 8.50 12.76
N PHE A 401 7.61 8.44 11.55
CA PHE A 401 7.75 9.45 10.49
C PHE A 401 9.20 9.66 10.03
N ARG A 402 9.97 8.58 9.96
CA ARG A 402 11.36 8.61 9.52
C ARG A 402 11.49 9.02 8.05
N THR A 403 12.38 9.96 7.79
CA THR A 403 12.73 10.42 6.44
C THR A 403 13.99 9.78 5.88
N SER A 404 14.90 9.33 6.76
CA SER A 404 16.07 8.55 6.35
C SER A 404 15.63 7.21 5.79
N CYS A 405 16.02 6.92 4.54
CA CYS A 405 15.64 5.72 3.82
C CYS A 405 16.72 5.30 2.83
N VAL A 406 16.61 4.05 2.36
CA VAL A 406 17.53 3.43 1.39
C VAL A 406 16.76 3.08 0.12
N GLY A 407 17.40 3.23 -1.03
CA GLY A 407 16.84 2.90 -2.35
C GLY A 407 16.61 4.13 -3.22
N THR A 408 16.34 3.90 -4.50
CA THR A 408 16.07 4.95 -5.48
C THR A 408 14.58 4.96 -5.82
N PRO A 409 13.78 5.86 -5.22
CA PRO A 409 12.35 5.89 -5.46
C PRO A 409 12.03 6.42 -6.86
N VAL A 410 10.97 5.89 -7.47
CA VAL A 410 10.43 6.40 -8.74
C VAL A 410 9.05 7.00 -8.48
N SER A 411 8.80 8.23 -8.96
CA SER A 411 7.50 8.87 -8.74
C SER A 411 6.38 8.10 -9.45
N PRO A 412 5.16 8.03 -8.87
CA PRO A 412 4.05 7.35 -9.52
C PRO A 412 3.73 7.94 -10.89
N THR A 413 3.97 9.25 -11.09
CA THR A 413 3.73 9.92 -12.38
C THR A 413 4.72 9.43 -13.42
N ARG A 414 5.99 9.27 -13.04
CA ARG A 414 7.01 8.74 -13.94
C ARG A 414 6.73 7.30 -14.34
N LEU A 415 6.35 6.44 -13.39
CA LEU A 415 5.96 5.04 -13.68
C LEU A 415 4.77 4.98 -14.64
N TYR A 416 3.73 5.79 -14.39
CA TYR A 416 2.56 5.88 -15.26
C TYR A 416 2.92 6.31 -16.69
N LEU A 417 3.72 7.37 -16.85
CA LEU A 417 4.12 7.85 -18.17
C LEU A 417 5.06 6.88 -18.89
N ALA A 418 5.96 6.21 -18.17
CA ALA A 418 6.85 5.20 -18.74
C ALA A 418 6.05 4.03 -19.32
N ARG A 419 5.09 3.49 -18.56
CA ARG A 419 4.18 2.42 -19.03
C ARG A 419 3.39 2.83 -20.27
N ARG A 420 2.89 4.08 -20.31
CA ARG A 420 2.19 4.60 -21.49
C ARG A 420 3.10 4.68 -22.71
N SER A 421 4.36 5.08 -22.54
CA SER A 421 5.35 5.08 -23.63
C SER A 421 5.60 3.67 -24.13
N GLU A 422 5.84 2.73 -23.22
CA GLU A 422 6.07 1.32 -23.56
C GLU A 422 4.87 0.70 -24.30
N ARG A 423 3.64 0.94 -23.83
CA ARG A 423 2.43 0.47 -24.52
C ARG A 423 2.34 1.05 -25.93
N LYS A 424 2.61 2.36 -26.08
CA LYS A 424 2.61 3.04 -27.38
C LYS A 424 3.66 2.45 -28.33
N GLU A 425 4.88 2.22 -27.85
CA GLU A 425 6.00 1.64 -28.60
C GLU A 425 5.68 0.21 -29.07
N ASN A 426 4.97 -0.56 -28.24
CA ASN A 426 4.51 -1.91 -28.55
C ASN A 426 3.20 -1.98 -29.36
N GLY A 427 2.68 -0.84 -29.85
CA GLY A 427 1.41 -0.79 -30.58
C GLY A 427 0.18 -1.21 -29.76
N LYS A 428 0.32 -1.28 -28.43
CA LYS A 428 -0.76 -1.58 -27.48
C LYS A 428 -1.59 -0.32 -27.22
N ARG A 429 -2.82 -0.52 -26.75
CA ARG A 429 -3.67 0.57 -26.27
C ARG A 429 -2.98 1.31 -25.13
N VAL A 430 -2.74 2.62 -25.31
CA VAL A 430 -2.01 3.44 -24.32
C VAL A 430 -2.74 3.49 -22.97
N GLU A 431 -4.06 3.60 -23.02
CA GLU A 431 -4.92 3.75 -21.85
C GLU A 431 -6.30 3.17 -22.13
N PHE A 432 -6.84 2.41 -21.18
CA PHE A 432 -8.26 2.07 -21.20
C PHE A 432 -9.12 3.31 -20.93
N THR A 433 -10.13 3.48 -21.78
CA THR A 433 -11.16 4.52 -21.70
C THR A 433 -12.50 3.92 -22.10
N TYR A 434 -13.57 4.36 -21.45
CA TYR A 434 -14.93 3.98 -21.79
C TYR A 434 -15.85 5.20 -21.71
N THR A 435 -16.64 5.42 -22.75
CA THR A 435 -17.61 6.51 -22.82
C THR A 435 -18.90 5.93 -23.40
N PRO A 436 -19.97 5.76 -22.60
CA PRO A 436 -21.21 5.12 -23.06
C PRO A 436 -21.81 5.87 -24.26
N ASP A 437 -21.79 7.21 -24.28
CA ASP A 437 -22.23 8.01 -25.43
C ASP A 437 -21.55 7.63 -26.75
N ASN A 438 -20.24 7.34 -26.71
CA ASN A 438 -19.51 6.93 -27.89
C ASN A 438 -19.78 5.46 -28.21
N PHE A 439 -19.80 4.60 -27.19
CA PHE A 439 -20.05 3.17 -27.33
C PHE A 439 -21.41 2.89 -27.98
N PHE A 440 -22.49 3.50 -27.51
CA PHE A 440 -23.84 3.29 -28.04
C PHE A 440 -24.08 3.92 -29.43
N LYS A 441 -23.20 4.80 -29.90
CA LYS A 441 -23.20 5.32 -31.28
C LYS A 441 -22.43 4.45 -32.27
N MET A 442 -21.64 3.48 -31.79
CA MET A 442 -20.89 2.57 -32.65
C MET A 442 -21.80 1.54 -33.34
N PRO A 443 -21.44 1.05 -34.55
CA PRO A 443 -22.12 -0.07 -35.19
C PRO A 443 -22.14 -1.33 -34.31
N ASP A 444 -23.17 -2.16 -34.44
CA ASP A 444 -23.34 -3.39 -33.64
C ASP A 444 -22.14 -4.32 -33.68
N GLU A 445 -21.52 -4.50 -34.86
CA GLU A 445 -20.31 -5.31 -35.03
C GLU A 445 -19.13 -4.80 -34.19
N ALA A 446 -18.98 -3.48 -34.05
CA ALA A 446 -17.93 -2.89 -33.23
C ALA A 446 -18.23 -3.06 -31.73
N ARG A 447 -19.51 -2.91 -31.34
CA ARG A 447 -19.94 -3.15 -29.95
C ARG A 447 -19.73 -4.60 -29.53
N GLN A 448 -20.00 -5.57 -30.41
CA GLN A 448 -19.79 -7.00 -30.14
C GLN A 448 -18.31 -7.39 -29.97
N LYS A 449 -17.37 -6.59 -30.51
CA LYS A 449 -15.92 -6.81 -30.32
C LYS A 449 -15.42 -6.32 -28.96
N PHE A 450 -16.15 -5.44 -28.28
CA PHE A 450 -15.78 -4.93 -26.97
C PHE A 450 -16.26 -5.88 -25.87
N ASP A 451 -15.32 -6.50 -25.17
CA ASP A 451 -15.61 -7.41 -24.06
C ASP A 451 -14.70 -7.10 -22.86
N PRO A 452 -15.23 -6.42 -21.80
CA PRO A 452 -14.43 -6.09 -20.62
C PRO A 452 -13.99 -7.33 -19.82
N LYS A 453 -14.56 -8.51 -20.06
CA LYS A 453 -14.17 -9.75 -19.37
C LYS A 453 -12.86 -10.33 -19.88
N ARG A 454 -12.39 -9.91 -21.06
CA ARG A 454 -11.09 -10.32 -21.62
C ARG A 454 -9.90 -9.59 -21.01
N ALA A 455 -10.17 -8.64 -20.11
CA ALA A 455 -9.16 -7.89 -19.40
C ALA A 455 -8.23 -8.83 -18.62
N LYS A 456 -6.92 -8.69 -18.87
CA LYS A 456 -5.88 -9.29 -18.05
C LYS A 456 -5.35 -8.26 -17.05
N TYR A 457 -4.96 -8.76 -15.89
CA TYR A 457 -4.39 -8.01 -14.78
C TYR A 457 -3.09 -8.66 -14.36
N ASN A 458 -2.19 -7.89 -13.76
CA ASN A 458 -0.93 -8.42 -13.26
C ASN A 458 -1.23 -9.47 -12.19
N ASN A 459 -0.46 -10.56 -12.19
CA ASN A 459 -0.64 -11.58 -11.17
C ASN A 459 -0.09 -11.10 -9.82
N THR A 460 -0.92 -10.45 -9.03
CA THR A 460 -0.59 -9.96 -7.68
C THR A 460 -1.13 -10.90 -6.59
N SER A 461 -1.15 -12.21 -6.86
CA SER A 461 -1.80 -13.19 -5.99
C SER A 461 -1.03 -13.54 -4.71
N GLY A 462 0.27 -13.28 -4.67
CA GLY A 462 1.17 -13.77 -3.61
C GLY A 462 1.44 -15.27 -3.63
N ASN A 463 0.98 -15.98 -4.68
CA ASN A 463 1.12 -17.42 -4.82
C ASN A 463 2.53 -17.81 -5.28
N VAL A 464 2.90 -19.06 -5.03
CA VAL A 464 4.13 -19.66 -5.58
C VAL A 464 4.04 -19.74 -7.10
N ILE A 465 5.13 -19.39 -7.78
CA ILE A 465 5.28 -19.51 -9.23
C ILE A 465 5.70 -20.95 -9.53
N VAL A 466 4.78 -21.72 -10.11
CA VAL A 466 5.02 -23.13 -10.47
C VAL A 466 5.37 -23.32 -11.95
N GLN A 467 5.08 -22.32 -12.78
CA GLN A 467 5.31 -22.31 -14.22
C GLN A 467 6.75 -21.88 -14.50
N PRO A 468 7.63 -22.76 -15.01
CA PRO A 468 9.04 -22.43 -15.24
C PRO A 468 9.26 -21.21 -16.13
N GLU A 469 8.38 -20.97 -17.11
CA GLU A 469 8.41 -19.83 -18.01
C GLU A 469 8.09 -18.49 -17.32
N LYS A 470 7.44 -18.53 -16.16
CA LYS A 470 7.13 -17.33 -15.35
C LYS A 470 8.13 -17.09 -14.22
N MET A 471 9.07 -18.01 -14.01
CA MET A 471 10.13 -17.84 -13.03
C MET A 471 11.10 -16.76 -13.50
N ARG A 472 11.42 -15.81 -12.63
CA ARG A 472 12.40 -14.76 -12.91
C ARG A 472 13.82 -15.28 -12.83
N PHE A 473 14.08 -16.33 -12.05
CA PHE A 473 15.41 -16.90 -11.90
C PHE A 473 15.52 -18.25 -12.59
N TYR A 474 16.69 -18.52 -13.16
CA TYR A 474 17.04 -19.80 -13.75
C TYR A 474 18.32 -20.33 -13.13
N PHE A 475 18.30 -21.59 -12.70
CA PHE A 475 19.47 -22.29 -12.18
C PHE A 475 19.87 -23.40 -13.15
N ASP A 476 21.08 -23.32 -13.69
CA ASP A 476 21.61 -24.27 -14.69
C ASP A 476 22.34 -25.48 -14.08
N GLY A 477 22.46 -25.54 -12.75
CA GLY A 477 23.25 -26.53 -12.02
C GLY A 477 24.52 -25.95 -11.40
N GLU A 478 25.00 -24.83 -11.90
CA GLU A 478 26.21 -24.15 -11.41
C GLU A 478 25.91 -22.73 -10.94
N LYS A 479 25.11 -21.98 -11.70
CA LYS A 479 24.87 -20.55 -11.51
C LYS A 479 23.39 -20.21 -11.58
N LEU A 480 22.99 -19.27 -10.72
CA LEU A 480 21.68 -18.61 -10.79
C LEU A 480 21.78 -17.36 -11.68
N THR A 481 20.91 -17.23 -12.65
CA THR A 481 20.81 -16.07 -13.55
C THR A 481 19.38 -15.52 -13.59
N GLU A 482 19.23 -14.24 -13.94
CA GLU A 482 17.92 -13.65 -14.23
C GLU A 482 17.50 -14.05 -15.66
N ARG A 483 16.25 -14.47 -15.82
CA ARG A 483 15.63 -14.64 -17.14
C ARG A 483 15.19 -13.28 -17.68
N ALA A 484 15.35 -13.07 -18.98
CA ALA A 484 14.67 -11.97 -19.65
C ALA A 484 13.16 -12.14 -19.45
N GLN A 485 12.50 -11.15 -18.87
CA GLN A 485 11.04 -11.16 -18.76
C GLN A 485 10.46 -10.82 -20.12
N ASP A 486 9.71 -11.75 -20.72
CA ASP A 486 8.80 -11.39 -21.81
C ASP A 486 7.77 -10.43 -21.23
N ALA A 487 7.66 -9.23 -21.80
CA ALA A 487 6.69 -8.23 -21.37
C ALA A 487 5.30 -8.85 -21.40
N GLU A 488 4.69 -9.05 -20.22
CA GLU A 488 3.39 -9.72 -20.11
C GLU A 488 2.38 -9.12 -21.11
N GLU A 489 1.72 -10.02 -21.83
CA GLU A 489 0.71 -9.71 -22.83
C GLU A 489 -0.56 -9.14 -22.17
N GLU A 490 -0.59 -7.85 -21.85
CA GLU A 490 -1.84 -7.08 -21.89
C GLU A 490 -2.33 -7.07 -23.35
N GLN A 491 -3.10 -8.10 -23.73
CA GLN A 491 -3.85 -8.14 -24.98
C GLN A 491 -5.28 -7.63 -24.75
N ASN A 492 -5.66 -6.68 -25.63
CA ASN A 492 -6.98 -6.07 -25.91
C ASN A 492 -7.31 -4.74 -25.20
#